data_AF-A0A4P7UBP4-F1
#
_entry.id   AF-A0A4P7UBP4-F1
#
_cell.length_a   1.000
_cell.length_b   1.000
_cell.length_c   1.000
_cell.angle_alpha   90.00
_cell.angle_beta   90.00
_cell.angle_gamma   90.00
#
_symmetry.space_group_name_H-M   'P 1'
#
loop_
_entity.id
_entity.type
_entity.pdbx_description
1 polymer ?
#
loop_
_entity_poly.entity_id
_entity_poly.type
_entity_poly.pdbx_seq_one_letter_code
_entity_poly.pdbx_strand_id
1 'polypeptide(L)'
;MDPQTTTPGRSCCEEFAQVGLSRRGFLGGALATGVATTFGSTVVQVASAPQADAAPAGARAVMVVLSLRGAADGLSLVVPHGDPVYAQARPRIAVPADRLVAKDAFFGLHPALSPLLPLWNGGRMAAVHAAGLPAPNRSHFSAMEELEAAAPGSSIRSGWLNRLIGVDANPSPLQAMQVGEGTPPAALYGSQPFLSAGNIENVQLAGADQWDTHRGRPRSLRTLWSGQKDALGSAMQAAFTAVDTFQPARTSPKEPHNGATYPGNSLGRALAQVARVVRSGVGTEVVTVDHGDWDMHTDVGNLDWGMMKRNATELAEALAAFFADLGALGDHVTVVCLSEFGRRVAENANWGLPRLRHRDAAAGRRRTRWLPRPLAGPDQQPRQRPAGDHRLPQRPGRGGESPVRHEHGRGLPRLHAEPRRGDGRPVGASQQLSTAPGQRLSTALRPRLGAARSSPGSRRRPAWPGRRRSPAGR
;
A
#
# COMPACT_ATOMS: atom_id res chain seq x y z
N MET A 1 -35.07 -1.78 69.24
CA MET A 1 -35.20 -2.84 68.22
C MET A 1 -36.12 -2.30 67.15
N ASP A 2 -35.56 -1.86 66.02
CA ASP A 2 -35.82 -2.41 64.67
C ASP A 2 -35.26 -1.44 63.60
N PRO A 3 -34.09 -1.71 62.99
CA PRO A 3 -33.55 -0.93 61.89
C PRO A 3 -33.71 -1.73 60.58
N GLN A 4 -34.83 -1.52 59.88
CA GLN A 4 -35.03 -2.02 58.51
C GLN A 4 -35.66 -0.91 57.64
N THR A 5 -34.85 0.08 57.30
CA THR A 5 -35.07 0.90 56.10
C THR A 5 -33.84 0.78 55.22
N THR A 6 -33.81 -0.26 54.38
CA THR A 6 -32.85 -0.38 53.28
C THR A 6 -33.38 0.36 52.07
N THR A 7 -32.90 1.60 51.89
CA THR A 7 -32.97 2.33 50.62
C THR A 7 -32.31 1.47 49.53
N PRO A 8 -32.93 1.27 48.35
CA PRO A 8 -32.28 0.56 47.25
C PRO A 8 -31.03 1.32 46.84
N GLY A 9 -29.87 0.66 46.94
CA GLY A 9 -28.59 1.22 46.53
C GLY A 9 -28.65 1.65 45.06
N ARG A 10 -28.49 2.97 44.83
CA ARG A 10 -28.15 3.47 43.51
C ARG A 10 -26.81 2.85 43.11
N SER A 11 -26.84 2.02 42.07
CA SER A 11 -25.65 1.51 41.40
C SER A 11 -24.74 2.68 41.03
N CYS A 12 -23.47 2.62 41.44
CA CYS A 12 -22.48 3.68 41.24
C CYS A 12 -22.14 3.97 39.76
N CYS A 13 -22.77 3.29 38.80
CA CYS A 13 -22.37 3.30 37.40
C CYS A 13 -23.57 3.09 36.45
N GLU A 14 -24.59 3.97 36.47
CA GLU A 14 -25.72 3.89 35.52
C GLU A 14 -25.27 4.01 34.05
N GLU A 15 -24.21 4.79 33.77
CA GLU A 15 -23.65 4.94 32.42
C GLU A 15 -23.03 3.64 31.89
N PHE A 16 -22.38 2.84 32.73
CA PHE A 16 -21.84 1.53 32.33
C PHE A 16 -22.90 0.42 32.29
N ALA A 17 -24.01 0.57 33.02
CA ALA A 17 -25.15 -0.34 32.93
C ALA A 17 -25.95 -0.16 31.63
N GLN A 18 -25.97 1.06 31.06
CA GLN A 18 -26.57 1.33 29.75
C GLN A 18 -25.71 0.82 28.58
N VAL A 19 -24.39 0.69 28.78
CA VAL A 19 -23.49 -0.01 27.84
C VAL A 19 -23.35 -1.47 28.26
N GLY A 20 -24.48 -2.15 28.45
CA GLY A 20 -24.51 -3.59 28.62
C GLY A 20 -24.01 -4.28 27.35
N LEU A 21 -22.68 -4.45 27.21
CA LEU A 21 -22.07 -5.38 26.26
C LEU A 21 -22.46 -6.80 26.68
N SER A 22 -23.72 -7.15 26.46
CA SER A 22 -24.19 -8.52 26.59
C SER A 22 -23.46 -9.35 25.55
N ARG A 23 -23.16 -10.62 25.84
CA ARG A 23 -22.57 -11.53 24.83
C ARG A 23 -23.37 -11.53 23.53
N ARG A 24 -24.70 -11.38 23.61
CA ARG A 24 -25.59 -11.28 22.45
C ARG A 24 -25.45 -9.94 21.72
N GLY A 25 -25.29 -8.83 22.43
CA GLY A 25 -25.01 -7.52 21.84
C GLY A 25 -23.61 -7.44 21.22
N PHE A 26 -22.61 -8.06 21.84
CA PHE A 26 -21.25 -8.20 21.30
C PHE A 26 -21.23 -9.09 20.06
N LEU A 27 -21.85 -10.28 20.11
CA LEU A 27 -21.94 -11.18 18.95
C LEU A 27 -22.81 -10.58 17.83
N GLY A 28 -23.92 -9.92 18.17
CA GLY A 28 -24.76 -9.20 17.20
C GLY A 28 -24.05 -8.01 16.57
N GLY A 29 -23.27 -7.26 17.35
CA GLY A 29 -22.42 -6.18 16.85
C GLY A 29 -21.29 -6.68 15.95
N ALA A 30 -20.63 -7.78 16.33
CA ALA A 30 -19.61 -8.44 15.51
C ALA A 30 -20.17 -8.95 14.18
N LEU A 31 -21.39 -9.52 14.19
CA LEU A 31 -22.09 -9.92 12.97
C LEU A 31 -22.42 -8.72 12.07
N ALA A 32 -22.75 -7.56 12.63
CA ALA A 32 -23.07 -6.33 11.88
C ALA A 32 -21.84 -5.66 11.23
N THR A 33 -20.63 -5.91 11.73
CA THR A 33 -19.37 -5.45 11.13
C THR A 33 -18.76 -6.45 10.14
N GLY A 34 -19.35 -7.65 10.03
CA GLY A 34 -18.82 -8.76 9.23
C GLY A 34 -18.12 -9.81 10.08
N VAL A 35 -18.16 -11.06 9.61
CA VAL A 35 -17.50 -12.19 10.27
C VAL A 35 -16.12 -12.38 9.67
N ALA A 36 -15.09 -12.22 10.50
CA ALA A 36 -13.74 -12.63 10.18
C ALA A 36 -13.58 -14.14 10.41
N THR A 37 -13.24 -14.88 9.37
CA THR A 37 -12.84 -16.28 9.48
C THR A 37 -11.35 -16.38 9.20
N THR A 38 -10.61 -17.08 10.07
CA THR A 38 -9.16 -17.25 9.92
C THR A 38 -8.84 -18.69 9.54
N PHE A 39 -8.04 -18.86 8.49
CA PHE A 39 -7.50 -20.15 8.08
C PHE A 39 -5.98 -20.03 8.01
N GLY A 40 -5.31 -20.44 9.10
CA GLY A 40 -3.87 -20.24 9.24
C GLY A 40 -3.53 -18.76 9.34
N SER A 41 -2.74 -18.24 8.40
CA SER A 41 -2.41 -16.80 8.29
C SER A 41 -3.34 -16.02 7.35
N THR A 42 -4.31 -16.69 6.72
CA THR A 42 -5.30 -16.06 5.84
C THR A 42 -6.51 -15.61 6.64
N VAL A 43 -6.93 -14.37 6.43
CA VAL A 43 -8.17 -13.81 7.00
C VAL A 43 -9.16 -13.59 5.86
N VAL A 44 -10.35 -14.16 5.99
CA VAL A 44 -11.49 -13.87 5.09
C VAL A 44 -12.53 -13.12 5.89
N GLN A 45 -12.73 -11.85 5.55
CA GLN A 45 -13.82 -11.04 6.08
C GLN A 45 -15.05 -11.25 5.21
N VAL A 46 -16.17 -11.61 5.83
CA VAL A 46 -17.44 -11.75 5.13
C VAL A 46 -18.44 -10.72 5.67
N ALA A 47 -19.14 -10.04 4.77
CA ALA A 47 -20.19 -9.10 5.13
C ALA A 47 -21.37 -9.79 5.84
N SER A 48 -22.14 -9.03 6.61
CA SER A 48 -23.37 -9.46 7.29
C SER A 48 -24.51 -9.82 6.32
N ALA A 49 -24.38 -9.49 5.03
CA ALA A 49 -25.44 -9.64 4.05
C ALA A 49 -25.31 -10.97 3.28
N PRO A 50 -26.41 -11.74 3.15
CA PRO A 50 -26.39 -13.02 2.47
C PRO A 50 -26.48 -12.81 0.96
N GLN A 51 -25.38 -13.04 0.24
CA GLN A 51 -25.36 -13.64 -1.10
C GLN A 51 -23.93 -13.61 -1.64
N ALA A 52 -23.03 -14.46 -1.13
CA ALA A 52 -21.70 -14.64 -1.73
C ALA A 52 -21.69 -15.68 -2.88
N ASP A 53 -22.79 -15.77 -3.64
CA ASP A 53 -23.01 -16.80 -4.67
C ASP A 53 -22.86 -16.27 -6.11
N ALA A 54 -22.07 -15.22 -6.31
CA ALA A 54 -21.69 -14.79 -7.66
C ALA A 54 -20.33 -15.39 -8.03
N ALA A 55 -20.31 -16.24 -9.06
CA ALA A 55 -19.06 -16.63 -9.69
C ALA A 55 -18.33 -15.36 -10.19
N PRO A 56 -17.01 -15.24 -9.99
CA PRO A 56 -16.29 -14.06 -10.44
C PRO A 56 -16.42 -13.92 -11.97
N ALA A 57 -17.07 -12.85 -12.41
CA ALA A 57 -16.83 -12.35 -13.75
C ALA A 57 -15.37 -11.89 -13.80
N GLY A 58 -14.60 -12.30 -14.81
CA GLY A 58 -13.19 -11.88 -14.91
C GLY A 58 -13.08 -10.36 -14.78
N ALA A 59 -12.29 -9.90 -13.81
CA ALA A 59 -12.14 -8.48 -13.51
C ALA A 59 -11.66 -7.74 -14.77
N ARG A 60 -12.42 -6.72 -15.19
CA ARG A 60 -12.08 -5.93 -16.40
C ARG A 60 -10.89 -4.98 -16.16
N ALA A 61 -10.62 -4.66 -14.90
CA ALA A 61 -9.50 -3.86 -14.45
C ALA A 61 -9.14 -4.23 -13.00
N VAL A 62 -7.85 -4.11 -12.65
CA VAL A 62 -7.34 -4.33 -11.30
C VAL A 62 -6.62 -3.08 -10.82
N MET A 63 -6.98 -2.58 -9.65
CA MET A 63 -6.28 -1.49 -8.96
C MET A 63 -5.40 -2.07 -7.86
N VAL A 64 -4.09 -1.81 -7.94
CA VAL A 64 -3.13 -2.13 -6.88
C VAL A 64 -2.79 -0.84 -6.13
N VAL A 65 -3.15 -0.76 -4.85
CA VAL A 65 -2.75 0.34 -3.97
C VAL A 65 -1.49 -0.08 -3.21
N LEU A 66 -0.37 0.55 -3.55
CA LEU A 66 0.93 0.32 -2.94
C LEU A 66 1.23 1.45 -1.94
N SER A 67 1.23 1.12 -0.66
CA SER A 67 1.52 2.08 0.41
C SER A 67 2.99 2.06 0.80
N LEU A 68 3.69 3.15 0.53
CA LEU A 68 5.05 3.43 1.02
C LEU A 68 4.96 3.88 2.48
N ARG A 69 4.89 2.92 3.40
CA ARG A 69 4.66 3.16 4.84
C ARG A 69 5.86 3.83 5.47
N GLY A 70 5.62 4.95 6.14
CA GLY A 70 6.64 5.71 6.83
C GLY A 70 6.90 7.08 6.21
N ALA A 71 5.98 7.67 5.47
CA ALA A 71 6.11 9.02 4.92
C ALA A 71 7.30 9.18 3.95
N ALA A 72 7.19 8.56 2.78
CA ALA A 72 8.19 8.64 1.72
C ALA A 72 8.48 10.10 1.33
N ASP A 73 9.77 10.42 1.17
CA ASP A 73 10.18 11.74 0.70
C ASP A 73 10.05 11.87 -0.82
N GLY A 74 8.88 12.35 -1.25
CA GLY A 74 8.60 12.59 -2.67
C GLY A 74 9.59 13.53 -3.36
N LEU A 75 10.23 14.45 -2.62
CA LEU A 75 11.21 15.40 -3.19
C LEU A 75 12.57 14.75 -3.50
N SER A 76 12.84 13.55 -2.98
CA SER A 76 14.00 12.75 -3.38
C SER A 76 13.66 11.76 -4.48
N LEU A 77 12.39 11.32 -4.59
CA LEU A 77 11.94 10.41 -5.65
C LEU A 77 11.69 11.13 -6.97
N VAL A 78 11.02 12.29 -6.91
CA VAL A 78 10.74 13.16 -8.04
C VAL A 78 11.21 14.56 -7.67
N VAL A 79 12.38 14.87 -8.20
CA VAL A 79 13.26 15.94 -7.73
C VAL A 79 12.91 17.24 -8.44
N PRO A 80 12.47 18.30 -7.73
CA PRO A 80 12.21 19.61 -8.31
C PRO A 80 13.53 20.38 -8.53
N HIS A 81 14.39 19.89 -9.42
CA HIS A 81 15.72 20.46 -9.64
C HIS A 81 15.71 21.88 -10.21
N GLY A 82 14.58 22.33 -10.78
CA GLY A 82 14.39 23.71 -11.22
C GLY A 82 14.14 24.69 -10.08
N ASP A 83 13.85 24.21 -8.88
CA ASP A 83 13.65 25.05 -7.69
C ASP A 83 15.00 25.34 -7.00
N PRO A 84 15.48 26.59 -6.97
CA PRO A 84 16.73 26.93 -6.32
C PRO A 84 16.73 26.68 -4.81
N VAL A 85 15.55 26.63 -4.16
CA VAL A 85 15.43 26.33 -2.73
C VAL A 85 15.73 24.87 -2.43
N TYR A 86 15.47 23.94 -3.37
CA TYR A 86 15.65 22.51 -3.14
C TYR A 86 17.09 22.17 -2.76
N ALA A 87 18.07 22.58 -3.57
CA ALA A 87 19.47 22.28 -3.33
C ALA A 87 20.01 23.04 -2.09
N GLN A 88 19.56 24.28 -1.88
CA GLN A 88 19.96 25.09 -0.72
C GLN A 88 19.46 24.48 0.60
N ALA A 89 18.25 23.93 0.61
CA ALA A 89 17.65 23.33 1.79
C ALA A 89 18.16 21.90 2.06
N ARG A 90 18.85 21.27 1.10
CA ARG A 90 19.32 19.89 1.13
C ARG A 90 20.80 19.77 0.72
N PRO A 91 21.72 20.52 1.35
CA PRO A 91 23.11 20.61 0.90
C PRO A 91 23.84 19.26 0.84
N ARG A 92 23.37 18.22 1.54
CA ARG A 92 24.00 16.90 1.61
C ARG A 92 23.20 15.79 0.93
N ILE A 93 21.87 15.91 0.91
CA ILE A 93 20.98 14.87 0.38
C ILE A 93 20.32 15.22 -0.96
N ALA A 94 20.52 16.44 -1.48
CA ALA A 94 19.99 16.82 -2.78
C ALA A 94 20.54 15.92 -3.89
N VAL A 95 19.65 15.48 -4.78
CA VAL A 95 20.05 14.74 -5.98
C VAL A 95 20.54 15.74 -7.04
N PRO A 96 21.77 15.60 -7.55
CA PRO A 96 22.29 16.50 -8.57
C PRO A 96 21.49 16.44 -9.88
N ALA A 97 21.20 17.62 -10.46
CA ALA A 97 20.33 17.75 -11.63
C ALA A 97 20.87 17.07 -12.90
N ASP A 98 22.19 16.91 -13.02
CA ASP A 98 22.87 16.21 -14.13
C ASP A 98 22.78 14.68 -14.01
N ARG A 99 22.39 14.16 -12.84
CA ARG A 99 22.24 12.71 -12.60
C ARG A 99 20.82 12.23 -12.79
N LEU A 100 19.82 13.11 -12.72
CA LEU A 100 18.41 12.77 -12.83
C LEU A 100 18.07 12.12 -14.18
N VAL A 101 17.09 11.20 -14.15
CA VAL A 101 16.53 10.57 -15.34
C VAL A 101 15.12 11.10 -15.59
N ALA A 102 14.59 10.94 -16.82
CA ALA A 102 13.27 11.49 -17.18
C ALA A 102 13.11 12.98 -16.81
N LYS A 103 14.18 13.75 -17.02
CA LYS A 103 14.30 15.13 -16.58
C LYS A 103 13.66 16.10 -17.59
N ASP A 104 12.87 17.03 -17.10
CA ASP A 104 12.34 18.17 -17.85
C ASP A 104 12.95 19.50 -17.37
N ALA A 105 12.26 20.63 -17.58
CA ALA A 105 12.74 21.94 -17.17
C ALA A 105 12.75 22.14 -15.63
N PHE A 106 11.91 21.42 -14.89
CA PHE A 106 11.69 21.64 -13.46
C PHE A 106 11.83 20.38 -12.61
N PHE A 107 11.41 19.22 -13.12
CA PHE A 107 11.43 17.94 -12.42
C PHE A 107 12.31 16.90 -13.10
N GLY A 108 12.81 15.96 -12.31
CA GLY A 108 13.41 14.73 -12.82
C GLY A 108 13.29 13.60 -11.80
N LEU A 109 13.35 12.37 -12.26
CA LEU A 109 13.28 11.20 -11.39
C LEU A 109 14.64 10.87 -10.79
N HIS A 110 14.62 10.34 -9.56
CA HIS A 110 15.79 9.77 -8.92
C HIS A 110 16.45 8.71 -9.83
N PRO A 111 17.78 8.63 -9.96
CA PRO A 111 18.45 7.70 -10.88
C PRO A 111 18.13 6.22 -10.62
N ALA A 112 17.90 5.87 -9.36
CA ALA A 112 17.47 4.52 -8.95
C ALA A 112 16.10 4.11 -9.54
N LEU A 113 15.29 5.07 -9.99
CA LEU A 113 14.02 4.81 -10.69
C LEU A 113 14.20 4.52 -12.19
N SER A 114 15.44 4.41 -12.68
CA SER A 114 15.72 4.09 -14.09
C SER A 114 15.04 2.82 -14.63
N PRO A 115 14.80 1.74 -13.85
CA PRO A 115 14.01 0.61 -14.32
C PRO A 115 12.59 0.96 -14.78
N LEU A 116 12.03 2.10 -14.33
CA LEU A 116 10.69 2.57 -14.69
C LEU A 116 10.66 3.47 -15.94
N LEU A 117 11.82 3.81 -16.51
CA LEU A 117 11.88 4.65 -17.72
C LEU A 117 11.06 4.12 -18.89
N PRO A 118 10.96 2.80 -19.16
CA PRO A 118 10.07 2.29 -20.20
C PRO A 118 8.60 2.67 -19.96
N LEU A 119 8.12 2.64 -18.71
CA LEU A 119 6.75 3.03 -18.36
C LEU A 119 6.57 4.54 -18.49
N TRP A 120 7.54 5.32 -18.03
CA TRP A 120 7.53 6.79 -18.12
C TRP A 120 7.53 7.28 -19.57
N ASN A 121 8.51 6.83 -20.37
CA ASN A 121 8.65 7.22 -21.77
C ASN A 121 7.48 6.71 -22.62
N GLY A 122 6.85 5.60 -22.22
CA GLY A 122 5.63 5.07 -22.84
C GLY A 122 4.35 5.79 -22.43
N GLY A 123 4.43 6.83 -21.59
CA GLY A 123 3.26 7.58 -21.11
C GLY A 123 2.33 6.78 -20.18
N ARG A 124 2.83 5.69 -19.58
CA ARG A 124 2.05 4.81 -18.69
C ARG A 124 2.34 5.02 -17.20
N MET A 125 3.16 6.02 -16.87
CA MET A 125 3.49 6.41 -15.51
C MET A 125 3.46 7.92 -15.41
N ALA A 126 2.94 8.43 -14.30
CA ALA A 126 2.96 9.84 -13.95
C ALA A 126 3.23 10.02 -12.46
N ALA A 127 3.78 11.18 -12.09
CA ALA A 127 3.89 11.61 -10.70
C ALA A 127 2.89 12.74 -10.44
N VAL A 128 2.21 12.69 -9.29
CA VAL A 128 1.30 13.76 -8.84
C VAL A 128 1.97 14.50 -7.68
N HIS A 129 2.33 15.77 -7.92
CA HIS A 129 2.95 16.63 -6.93
C HIS A 129 1.93 17.42 -6.13
N ALA A 130 2.38 17.94 -4.98
CA ALA A 130 1.57 18.77 -4.09
C ALA A 130 0.24 18.13 -3.66
N ALA A 131 0.19 16.79 -3.64
CA ALA A 131 -0.90 16.02 -3.06
C ALA A 131 -0.56 15.65 -1.61
N GLY A 132 -1.53 15.79 -0.71
CA GLY A 132 -1.36 15.47 0.70
C GLY A 132 -2.60 15.78 1.52
N LEU A 133 -2.52 15.55 2.83
CA LEU A 133 -3.62 15.80 3.75
C LEU A 133 -3.93 17.31 3.85
N PRO A 134 -5.22 17.71 3.88
CA PRO A 134 -5.61 19.11 4.05
C PRO A 134 -5.07 19.73 5.35
N ALA A 135 -5.06 18.94 6.43
CA ALA A 135 -4.52 19.33 7.72
C ALA A 135 -3.25 18.51 8.01
N PRO A 136 -2.07 19.14 8.11
CA PRO A 136 -0.86 18.41 8.46
C PRO A 136 -0.96 17.85 9.88
N ASN A 137 -0.79 16.55 10.02
CA ASN A 137 -0.64 15.90 11.32
C ASN A 137 0.75 15.21 11.41
N ARG A 138 1.15 14.78 12.62
CA ARG A 138 2.49 14.20 12.87
C ARG A 138 2.45 12.72 13.24
N SER A 139 1.27 12.13 13.22
CA SER A 139 1.03 10.76 13.64
C SER A 139 0.91 9.92 12.39
N HIS A 140 1.82 8.97 12.19
CA HIS A 140 1.70 8.01 11.10
C HIS A 140 0.34 7.30 11.16
N PHE A 141 -0.08 6.85 12.34
CA PHE A 141 -1.38 6.20 12.54
C PHE A 141 -2.55 7.08 12.12
N SER A 142 -2.58 8.34 12.56
CA SER A 142 -3.69 9.24 12.26
C SER A 142 -3.71 9.65 10.79
N ALA A 143 -2.53 9.85 10.18
CA ALA A 143 -2.45 10.16 8.75
C ALA A 143 -2.82 8.97 7.87
N MET A 144 -2.41 7.76 8.24
CA MET A 144 -2.85 6.53 7.56
C MET A 144 -4.36 6.39 7.68
N GLU A 145 -4.94 6.53 8.87
CA GLU A 145 -6.39 6.48 9.06
C GLU A 145 -7.13 7.53 8.23
N GLU A 146 -6.65 8.78 8.20
CA GLU A 146 -7.28 9.85 7.42
C GLU A 146 -7.22 9.59 5.90
N LEU A 147 -6.06 9.17 5.40
CA LEU A 147 -5.86 8.82 3.99
C LEU A 147 -6.71 7.60 3.60
N GLU A 148 -6.74 6.58 4.43
CA GLU A 148 -7.40 5.29 4.18
C GLU A 148 -8.92 5.37 4.38
N ALA A 149 -9.41 6.27 5.24
CA ALA A 149 -10.82 6.62 5.30
C ALA A 149 -11.24 7.49 4.10
N ALA A 150 -10.36 8.40 3.64
CA ALA A 150 -10.62 9.43 2.63
C ALA A 150 -11.95 10.18 2.84
N ALA A 151 -12.24 10.49 4.10
CA ALA A 151 -13.48 11.15 4.50
C ALA A 151 -13.23 12.17 5.63
N PRO A 152 -12.36 13.18 5.40
CA PRO A 152 -11.91 14.11 6.43
C PRO A 152 -13.08 14.88 7.03
N GLY A 153 -13.10 14.98 8.36
CA GLY A 153 -14.16 15.68 9.10
C GLY A 153 -15.52 14.95 9.14
N SER A 154 -15.62 13.73 8.62
CA SER A 154 -16.86 12.94 8.64
C SER A 154 -16.93 11.94 9.80
N SER A 155 -18.13 11.45 10.08
CA SER A 155 -18.37 10.32 10.99
C SER A 155 -18.24 8.95 10.31
N ILE A 156 -17.86 8.89 9.02
CA ILE A 156 -17.69 7.62 8.30
C ILE A 156 -16.55 6.83 8.95
N ARG A 157 -16.76 5.52 9.11
CA ARG A 157 -15.82 4.57 9.75
C ARG A 157 -15.41 3.40 8.83
N SER A 158 -15.74 3.48 7.54
CA SER A 158 -15.27 2.55 6.52
C SER A 158 -14.16 3.18 5.69
N GLY A 159 -13.27 2.35 5.18
CA GLY A 159 -12.23 2.73 4.26
C GLY A 159 -12.74 3.01 2.85
N TRP A 160 -12.01 3.83 2.10
CA TRP A 160 -12.45 4.24 0.77
C TRP A 160 -12.40 3.11 -0.26
N LEU A 161 -11.50 2.13 -0.10
CA LEU A 161 -11.48 0.93 -0.95
C LEU A 161 -12.66 0.02 -0.66
N ASN A 162 -13.06 -0.14 0.60
CA ASN A 162 -14.26 -0.89 0.97
C ASN A 162 -15.53 -0.23 0.41
N ARG A 163 -15.60 1.11 0.44
CA ARG A 163 -16.69 1.85 -0.22
C ARG A 163 -16.66 1.69 -1.73
N LEU A 164 -15.48 1.66 -2.35
CA LEU A 164 -15.31 1.48 -3.79
C LEU A 164 -15.86 0.13 -4.27
N ILE A 165 -15.46 -0.97 -3.61
CA ILE A 165 -15.96 -2.32 -3.95
C ILE A 165 -17.43 -2.52 -3.54
N GLY A 166 -18.03 -1.56 -2.85
CA GLY A 166 -19.47 -1.55 -2.55
C GLY A 166 -20.31 -0.77 -3.57
N VAL A 167 -19.69 -0.23 -4.62
CA VAL A 167 -20.41 0.51 -5.68
C VAL A 167 -21.13 -0.44 -6.62
N ASP A 168 -20.56 -1.61 -6.89
CA ASP A 168 -21.19 -2.66 -7.67
C ASP A 168 -21.79 -3.75 -6.77
N ALA A 169 -22.58 -4.64 -7.37
CA ALA A 169 -23.27 -5.71 -6.65
C ALA A 169 -22.41 -6.99 -6.54
N ASN A 170 -21.09 -6.86 -6.46
CA ASN A 170 -20.18 -8.00 -6.35
C ASN A 170 -19.99 -8.38 -4.87
N PRO A 171 -20.46 -9.56 -4.44
CA PRO A 171 -20.41 -9.97 -3.05
C PRO A 171 -19.19 -10.85 -2.73
N SER A 172 -18.29 -11.05 -3.69
CA SER A 172 -17.18 -11.98 -3.55
C SER A 172 -16.11 -11.43 -2.60
N PRO A 173 -15.70 -12.19 -1.57
CA PRO A 173 -14.53 -11.82 -0.75
C PRO A 173 -13.23 -11.72 -1.55
N LEU A 174 -13.19 -12.22 -2.79
CA LEU A 174 -12.03 -12.13 -3.67
C LEU A 174 -11.95 -10.81 -4.45
N GLN A 175 -13.01 -10.00 -4.46
CA GLN A 175 -13.03 -8.71 -5.17
C GLN A 175 -11.96 -7.76 -4.63
N ALA A 176 -11.75 -7.75 -3.32
CA ALA A 176 -10.65 -7.02 -2.69
C ALA A 176 -9.76 -7.94 -1.88
N MET A 177 -8.45 -7.72 -1.97
CA MET A 177 -7.51 -8.43 -1.11
C MET A 177 -6.32 -7.60 -0.63
N GLN A 178 -5.81 -7.92 0.56
CA GLN A 178 -4.48 -7.50 0.99
C GLN A 178 -3.48 -8.64 0.77
N VAL A 179 -2.32 -8.31 0.19
CA VAL A 179 -1.22 -9.25 -0.07
C VAL A 179 0.06 -8.77 0.60
N GLY A 180 0.77 -9.73 1.21
CA GLY A 180 2.09 -9.51 1.77
C GLY A 180 2.08 -9.23 3.26
N GLU A 181 3.22 -8.79 3.77
CA GLU A 181 3.42 -8.57 5.20
C GLU A 181 2.61 -7.35 5.68
N GLY A 182 2.06 -7.44 6.89
CA GLY A 182 1.29 -6.37 7.52
C GLY A 182 -0.16 -6.76 7.82
N THR A 183 -0.84 -5.87 8.53
CA THR A 183 -2.29 -5.95 8.76
C THR A 183 -3.04 -5.35 7.57
N PRO A 184 -4.26 -5.83 7.26
CA PRO A 184 -5.11 -5.15 6.30
C PRO A 184 -5.23 -3.65 6.59
N PRO A 185 -5.08 -2.77 5.59
CA PRO A 185 -5.23 -1.35 5.80
C PRO A 185 -6.67 -1.00 6.17
N ALA A 186 -6.86 0.10 6.90
CA ALA A 186 -8.18 0.64 7.20
C ALA A 186 -9.01 0.94 5.95
N ALA A 187 -8.34 1.12 4.81
CA ALA A 187 -8.95 1.30 3.51
C ALA A 187 -9.87 0.12 3.12
N LEU A 188 -9.55 -1.10 3.56
CA LEU A 188 -10.33 -2.30 3.28
C LEU A 188 -11.41 -2.60 4.33
N TYR A 189 -11.40 -1.97 5.51
CA TYR A 189 -12.43 -2.22 6.52
C TYR A 189 -13.74 -1.50 6.17
N GLY A 190 -14.86 -2.18 6.38
CA GLY A 190 -16.21 -1.67 6.14
C GLY A 190 -17.21 -2.80 5.98
N SER A 191 -18.34 -2.52 5.33
CA SER A 191 -19.43 -3.50 5.18
C SER A 191 -19.18 -4.55 4.09
N GLN A 192 -18.22 -4.32 3.18
CA GLN A 192 -17.94 -5.25 2.09
C GLN A 192 -16.90 -6.31 2.48
N PRO A 193 -17.02 -7.54 1.97
CA PRO A 193 -16.08 -8.62 2.29
C PRO A 193 -14.74 -8.41 1.58
N PHE A 194 -13.66 -8.94 2.16
CA PHE A 194 -12.34 -8.95 1.54
C PHE A 194 -11.49 -10.10 2.06
N LEU A 195 -10.44 -10.43 1.31
CA LEU A 195 -9.46 -11.46 1.67
C LEU A 195 -8.13 -10.82 2.09
N SER A 196 -7.42 -11.40 3.05
CA SER A 196 -6.07 -10.98 3.42
C SER A 196 -5.19 -12.21 3.56
N ALA A 197 -4.02 -12.16 2.93
CA ALA A 197 -3.06 -13.24 2.97
C ALA A 197 -1.63 -12.69 2.92
N GLY A 198 -0.83 -13.03 3.94
CA GLY A 198 0.61 -12.76 3.91
C GLY A 198 1.33 -13.53 2.81
N ASN A 199 0.80 -14.70 2.46
CA ASN A 199 1.26 -15.52 1.34
C ASN A 199 0.05 -16.21 0.69
N ILE A 200 -0.11 -16.09 -0.63
CA ILE A 200 -1.22 -16.66 -1.38
C ILE A 200 -1.23 -18.20 -1.35
N GLU A 201 -0.09 -18.83 -1.06
CA GLU A 201 0.01 -20.27 -0.82
C GLU A 201 -0.78 -20.72 0.42
N ASN A 202 -0.97 -19.81 1.37
CA ASN A 202 -1.69 -20.07 2.61
C ASN A 202 -3.20 -19.83 2.48
N VAL A 203 -3.70 -19.43 1.31
CA VAL A 203 -5.14 -19.30 1.05
C VAL A 203 -5.74 -20.68 0.84
N GLN A 204 -5.88 -21.39 1.96
CA GLN A 204 -6.44 -22.72 2.07
C GLN A 204 -6.97 -22.94 3.48
N LEU A 205 -7.80 -23.96 3.66
CA LEU A 205 -8.20 -24.38 5.00
C LEU A 205 -7.00 -24.86 5.79
N ALA A 206 -6.84 -24.38 7.02
CA ALA A 206 -5.78 -24.83 7.91
C ALA A 206 -5.85 -26.36 8.09
N GLY A 207 -4.73 -27.04 7.88
CA GLY A 207 -4.65 -28.51 7.92
C GLY A 207 -5.22 -29.23 6.70
N ALA A 208 -5.61 -28.52 5.64
CA ALA A 208 -5.92 -29.09 4.33
C ALA A 208 -4.70 -29.02 3.40
N ASP A 209 -3.57 -29.53 3.91
CA ASP A 209 -2.29 -29.56 3.22
C ASP A 209 -2.01 -30.96 2.62
N GLN A 210 -0.77 -31.22 2.20
CA GLN A 210 -0.38 -32.50 1.60
C GLN A 210 -0.58 -33.71 2.52
N TRP A 211 -0.78 -33.52 3.83
CA TRP A 211 -1.00 -34.59 4.79
C TRP A 211 -2.48 -34.98 4.94
N ASP A 212 -3.43 -34.17 4.42
CA ASP A 212 -4.86 -34.53 4.36
C ASP A 212 -5.21 -35.25 3.05
N THR A 213 -4.66 -36.46 2.89
CA THR A 213 -4.79 -37.27 1.66
C THR A 213 -6.23 -37.63 1.30
N HIS A 214 -7.14 -37.65 2.27
CA HIS A 214 -8.57 -37.97 2.06
C HIS A 214 -9.47 -36.72 1.99
N ARG A 215 -8.89 -35.52 2.09
CA ARG A 215 -9.64 -34.25 2.24
C ARG A 215 -10.71 -34.33 3.34
N GLY A 216 -10.40 -35.07 4.41
CA GLY A 216 -11.34 -35.37 5.48
C GLY A 216 -11.72 -34.12 6.25
N ARG A 217 -10.77 -33.21 6.46
CA ARG A 217 -11.00 -31.98 7.23
C ARG A 217 -11.86 -30.96 6.47
N PRO A 218 -11.56 -30.60 5.20
CA PRO A 218 -12.47 -29.80 4.39
C PRO A 218 -13.89 -30.38 4.30
N ARG A 219 -14.02 -31.70 4.13
CA ARG A 219 -15.33 -32.36 4.04
C ARG A 219 -16.11 -32.20 5.35
N SER A 220 -15.51 -32.53 6.49
CA SER A 220 -16.16 -32.43 7.80
C SER A 220 -16.57 -31.00 8.15
N LEU A 221 -15.72 -30.01 7.86
CA LEU A 221 -16.05 -28.60 8.09
C LEU A 221 -17.20 -28.16 7.20
N ARG A 222 -17.22 -28.54 5.91
CA ARG A 222 -18.35 -28.22 5.02
C ARG A 222 -19.64 -28.86 5.49
N THR A 223 -19.62 -30.13 5.92
CA THR A 223 -20.81 -30.80 6.48
C THR A 223 -21.32 -30.11 7.75
N LEU A 224 -20.42 -29.65 8.63
CA LEU A 224 -20.79 -28.94 9.85
C LEU A 224 -21.52 -27.62 9.54
N TRP A 225 -21.01 -26.86 8.56
CA TRP A 225 -21.50 -25.52 8.26
C TRP A 225 -22.62 -25.48 7.20
N SER A 226 -22.80 -26.53 6.38
CA SER A 226 -23.84 -26.56 5.35
C SER A 226 -25.26 -26.54 5.90
N GLY A 227 -25.46 -27.01 7.13
CA GLY A 227 -26.76 -26.98 7.82
C GLY A 227 -27.06 -25.66 8.53
N GLN A 228 -26.07 -24.79 8.71
CA GLN A 228 -26.21 -23.53 9.44
C GLN A 228 -26.65 -22.42 8.48
N LYS A 229 -27.85 -21.87 8.72
CA LYS A 229 -28.46 -20.81 7.90
C LYS A 229 -28.36 -19.41 8.52
N ASP A 230 -27.72 -19.30 9.68
CA ASP A 230 -27.48 -18.02 10.31
C ASP A 230 -26.34 -17.26 9.60
N ALA A 231 -26.06 -16.04 10.07
CA ALA A 231 -25.05 -15.19 9.48
C ALA A 231 -23.64 -15.82 9.55
N LEU A 232 -23.35 -16.57 10.61
CA LEU A 232 -22.06 -17.26 10.76
C LEU A 232 -21.93 -18.44 9.79
N GLY A 233 -22.98 -19.25 9.62
CA GLY A 233 -23.02 -20.32 8.63
C GLY A 233 -22.85 -19.81 7.20
N SER A 234 -23.53 -18.70 6.87
CA SER A 234 -23.40 -18.04 5.57
C SER A 234 -21.97 -17.52 5.34
N ALA A 235 -21.36 -16.91 6.37
CA ALA A 235 -19.97 -16.45 6.30
C ALA A 235 -18.97 -17.60 6.08
N MET A 236 -19.13 -18.71 6.81
CA MET A 236 -18.27 -19.87 6.65
C MET A 236 -18.39 -20.49 5.25
N GLN A 237 -19.61 -20.56 4.70
CA GLN A 237 -19.84 -21.04 3.33
C GLN A 237 -19.19 -20.12 2.29
N ALA A 238 -19.37 -18.80 2.42
CA ALA A 238 -18.72 -17.81 1.56
C ALA A 238 -17.19 -17.93 1.58
N ALA A 239 -16.61 -18.17 2.77
CA ALA A 239 -15.17 -18.34 2.91
C ALA A 239 -14.67 -19.64 2.26
N PHE A 240 -15.43 -20.74 2.35
CA PHE A 240 -15.11 -21.97 1.62
C PHE A 240 -15.15 -21.78 0.11
N THR A 241 -16.17 -21.07 -0.39
CA THR A 241 -16.28 -20.72 -1.82
C THR A 241 -15.13 -19.85 -2.27
N ALA A 242 -14.73 -18.85 -1.47
CA ALA A 242 -13.57 -18.00 -1.76
C ALA A 242 -12.28 -18.82 -1.85
N VAL A 243 -12.03 -19.74 -0.90
CA VAL A 243 -10.86 -20.63 -0.93
C VAL A 243 -10.84 -21.53 -2.18
N ASP A 244 -11.98 -22.12 -2.54
CA ASP A 244 -12.07 -22.97 -3.73
C ASP A 244 -11.85 -22.15 -5.02
N THR A 245 -12.48 -20.98 -5.10
CA THR A 245 -12.39 -20.08 -6.26
C THR A 245 -10.99 -19.49 -6.41
N PHE A 246 -10.25 -19.32 -5.32
CA PHE A 246 -8.87 -18.83 -5.33
C PHE A 246 -7.84 -19.91 -5.70
N GLN A 247 -8.24 -21.18 -5.76
CA GLN A 247 -7.33 -22.30 -6.06
C GLN A 247 -6.48 -22.12 -7.33
N PRO A 248 -7.00 -21.58 -8.46
CA PRO A 248 -6.20 -21.32 -9.66
C PRO A 248 -5.04 -20.35 -9.42
N ALA A 249 -5.23 -19.31 -8.59
CA ALA A 249 -4.16 -18.38 -8.22
C ALA A 249 -3.05 -19.11 -7.46
N ARG A 250 -3.44 -19.94 -6.49
CA ARG A 250 -2.54 -20.69 -5.62
C ARG A 250 -1.73 -21.75 -6.38
N THR A 251 -2.34 -22.48 -7.31
CA THR A 251 -1.64 -23.53 -8.06
C THR A 251 -1.05 -23.06 -9.38
N SER A 252 -1.18 -21.78 -9.71
CA SER A 252 -0.48 -21.20 -10.86
C SER A 252 1.04 -21.36 -10.71
N PRO A 253 1.80 -21.52 -11.81
CA PRO A 253 3.26 -21.54 -11.77
C PRO A 253 3.83 -20.34 -11.01
N LYS A 254 4.89 -20.57 -10.25
CA LYS A 254 5.53 -19.55 -9.41
C LYS A 254 6.49 -18.69 -10.22
N GLU A 255 6.97 -19.23 -11.33
CA GLU A 255 7.89 -18.61 -12.25
C GLU A 255 7.24 -17.37 -12.88
N PRO A 256 7.92 -16.20 -12.83
CA PRO A 256 7.46 -15.03 -13.55
C PRO A 256 7.43 -15.29 -15.06
N HIS A 257 6.47 -14.68 -15.74
CA HIS A 257 6.35 -14.72 -17.18
C HIS A 257 7.19 -13.60 -17.84
N ASN A 258 7.31 -13.65 -19.18
CA ASN A 258 7.94 -12.61 -20.00
C ASN A 258 9.38 -12.23 -19.61
N GLY A 259 10.11 -13.15 -18.96
CA GLY A 259 11.49 -12.92 -18.51
C GLY A 259 11.62 -11.96 -17.32
N ALA A 260 10.52 -11.66 -16.62
CA ALA A 260 10.56 -10.82 -15.44
C ALA A 260 11.40 -11.42 -14.32
N THR A 261 12.16 -10.58 -13.61
CA THR A 261 12.95 -10.99 -12.44
C THR A 261 12.63 -10.05 -11.29
N TYR A 262 11.97 -10.57 -10.26
CA TYR A 262 11.64 -9.79 -9.07
C TYR A 262 12.82 -9.72 -8.10
N PRO A 263 13.01 -8.59 -7.39
CA PRO A 263 14.02 -8.51 -6.34
C PRO A 263 13.66 -9.43 -5.16
N GLY A 264 14.68 -9.94 -4.47
CA GLY A 264 14.54 -10.90 -3.35
C GLY A 264 13.99 -10.33 -2.04
N ASN A 265 13.36 -9.15 -2.05
CA ASN A 265 12.81 -8.47 -0.88
C ASN A 265 11.29 -8.73 -0.73
N SER A 266 10.69 -8.21 0.34
CA SER A 266 9.26 -8.42 0.65
C SER A 266 8.33 -7.83 -0.42
N LEU A 267 8.66 -6.65 -0.97
CA LEU A 267 7.88 -6.02 -2.04
C LEU A 267 7.90 -6.85 -3.33
N GLY A 268 9.08 -7.32 -3.75
CA GLY A 268 9.23 -8.17 -4.93
C GLY A 268 8.42 -9.48 -4.80
N ARG A 269 8.48 -10.11 -3.62
CA ARG A 269 7.65 -11.30 -3.32
C ARG A 269 6.15 -10.98 -3.31
N ALA A 270 5.73 -9.84 -2.77
CA ALA A 270 4.33 -9.45 -2.74
C ALA A 270 3.80 -9.21 -4.17
N LEU A 271 4.50 -8.41 -4.98
CA LEU A 271 4.06 -8.11 -6.35
C LEU A 271 4.10 -9.34 -7.27
N ALA A 272 5.05 -10.27 -7.09
CA ALA A 272 5.03 -11.55 -7.79
C ALA A 272 3.76 -12.37 -7.50
N GLN A 273 3.28 -12.34 -6.25
CA GLN A 273 2.03 -12.99 -5.86
C GLN A 273 0.82 -12.25 -6.44
N VAL A 274 0.81 -10.92 -6.40
CA VAL A 274 -0.25 -10.12 -7.04
C VAL A 274 -0.33 -10.41 -8.54
N ALA A 275 0.81 -10.54 -9.22
CA ALA A 275 0.82 -10.86 -10.65
C ALA A 275 0.20 -12.24 -10.92
N ARG A 276 0.47 -13.24 -10.08
CA ARG A 276 -0.18 -14.56 -10.16
C ARG A 276 -1.69 -14.47 -9.95
N VAL A 277 -2.15 -13.68 -8.99
CA VAL A 277 -3.59 -13.42 -8.77
C VAL A 277 -4.22 -12.81 -10.02
N VAL A 278 -3.63 -11.75 -10.57
CA VAL A 278 -4.12 -11.08 -11.79
C VAL A 278 -4.16 -12.06 -12.97
N ARG A 279 -3.08 -12.82 -13.21
CA ARG A 279 -3.02 -13.81 -14.31
C ARG A 279 -4.05 -14.93 -14.16
N SER A 280 -4.38 -15.31 -12.93
CA SER A 280 -5.34 -16.39 -12.65
C SER A 280 -6.81 -15.99 -12.84
N GLY A 281 -7.11 -14.69 -12.93
CA GLY A 281 -8.45 -14.21 -13.24
C GLY A 281 -9.51 -14.55 -12.18
N VAL A 282 -9.13 -14.71 -10.91
CA VAL A 282 -10.03 -15.11 -9.79
C VAL A 282 -11.04 -14.03 -9.35
N GLY A 283 -11.24 -12.99 -10.17
CA GLY A 283 -12.21 -11.91 -9.92
C GLY A 283 -11.74 -10.81 -8.98
N THR A 284 -10.44 -10.70 -8.72
CA THR A 284 -9.87 -9.62 -7.89
C THR A 284 -9.82 -8.32 -8.67
N GLU A 285 -10.36 -7.26 -8.07
CA GLU A 285 -10.43 -5.91 -8.63
C GLU A 285 -9.58 -4.91 -7.85
N VAL A 286 -9.41 -5.13 -6.54
CA VAL A 286 -8.61 -4.28 -5.65
C VAL A 286 -7.58 -5.11 -4.92
N VAL A 287 -6.32 -4.69 -4.96
CA VAL A 287 -5.24 -5.30 -4.18
C VAL A 287 -4.50 -4.23 -3.39
N THR A 288 -4.28 -4.44 -2.10
CA THR A 288 -3.43 -3.56 -1.29
C THR A 288 -2.12 -4.26 -0.96
N VAL A 289 -1.01 -3.55 -1.12
CA VAL A 289 0.34 -4.00 -0.76
C VAL A 289 1.01 -2.89 0.05
N ASP A 290 1.69 -3.27 1.12
CA ASP A 290 2.48 -2.34 1.92
C ASP A 290 3.97 -2.56 1.67
N HIS A 291 4.71 -1.45 1.62
CA HIS A 291 6.16 -1.44 1.58
C HIS A 291 6.68 -0.47 2.64
N GLY A 292 7.30 -1.01 3.69
CA GLY A 292 7.77 -0.27 4.85
C GLY A 292 9.13 0.41 4.68
N ASP A 293 9.67 0.86 5.82
CA ASP A 293 11.01 1.46 5.96
C ASP A 293 11.22 2.79 5.22
N TRP A 294 10.15 3.55 5.00
CA TRP A 294 10.24 4.92 4.49
C TRP A 294 10.40 5.98 5.62
N ASP A 295 10.45 5.56 6.90
CA ASP A 295 10.56 6.47 8.06
C ASP A 295 11.94 7.14 8.24
N MET A 296 12.48 7.74 7.17
CA MET A 296 13.86 8.19 7.06
C MET A 296 14.14 9.50 7.84
N HIS A 297 14.22 9.35 9.16
CA HIS A 297 14.63 10.40 10.09
C HIS A 297 16.14 10.65 10.10
N THR A 298 16.93 9.66 9.71
CA THR A 298 18.38 9.71 9.50
C THR A 298 18.70 8.96 8.22
N ASP A 299 19.93 9.11 7.72
CA ASP A 299 20.51 8.23 6.69
C ASP A 299 19.67 8.09 5.41
N VAL A 300 18.94 9.15 5.02
CA VAL A 300 18.37 9.28 3.67
C VAL A 300 19.50 9.06 2.66
N GLY A 301 20.66 9.66 2.95
CA GLY A 301 21.92 9.48 2.22
C GLY A 301 21.97 10.29 0.93
N ASN A 302 22.74 9.80 -0.03
CA ASN A 302 22.96 10.41 -1.34
C ASN A 302 22.91 9.34 -2.45
N LEU A 303 23.46 9.64 -3.64
CA LEU A 303 23.45 8.70 -4.76
C LEU A 303 24.41 7.50 -4.59
N ASP A 304 25.35 7.56 -3.66
CA ASP A 304 26.32 6.50 -3.42
C ASP A 304 25.82 5.52 -2.36
N TRP A 305 25.15 6.02 -1.32
CA TRP A 305 24.67 5.25 -0.17
C TRP A 305 23.40 5.84 0.43
N GLY A 306 22.68 5.08 1.26
CA GLY A 306 21.54 5.57 2.03
C GLY A 306 20.27 4.74 1.88
N MET A 307 19.29 5.01 2.75
CA MET A 307 17.99 4.35 2.71
C MET A 307 17.20 4.76 1.47
N MET A 308 17.28 6.02 1.03
CA MET A 308 16.52 6.49 -0.13
C MET A 308 16.92 5.76 -1.42
N LYS A 309 18.23 5.65 -1.68
CA LYS A 309 18.75 4.90 -2.83
C LYS A 309 18.25 3.45 -2.81
N ARG A 310 18.36 2.77 -1.67
CA ARG A 310 17.95 1.37 -1.51
C ARG A 310 16.45 1.20 -1.77
N ASN A 311 15.60 1.93 -1.06
CA ASN A 311 14.15 1.79 -1.20
C ASN A 311 13.67 2.21 -2.59
N ALA A 312 14.29 3.25 -3.20
CA ALA A 312 13.97 3.64 -4.57
C ALA A 312 14.35 2.55 -5.59
N THR A 313 15.51 1.90 -5.42
CA THR A 313 15.91 0.74 -6.24
C THR A 313 14.92 -0.40 -6.08
N GLU A 314 14.62 -0.79 -4.84
CA GLU A 314 13.70 -1.90 -4.54
C GLU A 314 12.30 -1.66 -5.13
N LEU A 315 11.77 -0.43 -4.97
CA LEU A 315 10.50 -0.01 -5.54
C LEU A 315 10.51 -0.09 -7.08
N ALA A 316 11.55 0.47 -7.71
CA ALA A 316 11.64 0.53 -9.16
C ALA A 316 11.80 -0.85 -9.80
N GLU A 317 12.67 -1.69 -9.24
CA GLU A 317 12.89 -3.06 -9.73
C GLU A 317 11.63 -3.91 -9.56
N ALA A 318 10.94 -3.82 -8.42
CA ALA A 318 9.74 -4.60 -8.17
C ALA A 318 8.58 -4.18 -9.09
N LEU A 319 8.36 -2.88 -9.31
CA LEU A 319 7.33 -2.39 -10.23
C LEU A 319 7.66 -2.69 -11.69
N ALA A 320 8.92 -2.54 -12.11
CA ALA A 320 9.36 -2.90 -13.46
C ALA A 320 9.15 -4.40 -13.73
N ALA A 321 9.56 -5.26 -12.78
CA ALA A 321 9.33 -6.70 -12.85
C ALA A 321 7.84 -7.04 -12.89
N PHE A 322 7.01 -6.36 -12.09
CA PHE A 322 5.56 -6.55 -12.05
C PHE A 322 4.91 -6.30 -13.40
N PHE A 323 5.17 -5.16 -14.02
CA PHE A 323 4.60 -4.86 -15.34
C PHE A 323 5.19 -5.71 -16.47
N ALA A 324 6.46 -6.12 -16.37
CA ALA A 324 7.04 -7.08 -17.30
C ALA A 324 6.33 -8.45 -17.20
N ASP A 325 6.14 -8.96 -15.99
CA ASP A 325 5.50 -10.25 -15.72
C ASP A 325 4.04 -10.29 -16.24
N LEU A 326 3.30 -9.20 -16.06
CA LEU A 326 1.93 -9.08 -16.58
C LEU A 326 1.85 -8.99 -18.11
N GLY A 327 2.85 -8.39 -18.77
CA GLY A 327 2.81 -8.15 -20.22
C GLY A 327 1.55 -7.38 -20.62
N ALA A 328 0.79 -7.90 -21.59
CA ALA A 328 -0.46 -7.28 -22.07
C ALA A 328 -1.55 -7.15 -21.00
N LEU A 329 -1.55 -7.99 -19.96
CA LEU A 329 -2.48 -7.83 -18.83
C LEU A 329 -2.24 -6.54 -18.06
N GLY A 330 -1.03 -5.97 -18.15
CA GLY A 330 -0.68 -4.71 -17.52
C GLY A 330 -1.51 -3.52 -18.00
N ASP A 331 -2.14 -3.60 -19.18
CA ASP A 331 -3.04 -2.56 -19.69
C ASP A 331 -4.37 -2.49 -18.91
N HIS A 332 -4.68 -3.55 -18.16
CA HIS A 332 -5.83 -3.63 -17.27
C HIS A 332 -5.47 -3.41 -15.81
N VAL A 333 -4.20 -3.07 -15.49
CA VAL A 333 -3.74 -2.89 -14.12
C VAL A 333 -3.29 -1.45 -13.88
N THR A 334 -3.89 -0.81 -12.88
CA THR A 334 -3.47 0.51 -12.40
C THR A 334 -2.80 0.36 -11.05
N VAL A 335 -1.54 0.78 -10.92
CA VAL A 335 -0.85 0.86 -9.64
C VAL A 335 -0.90 2.29 -9.12
N VAL A 336 -1.47 2.48 -7.92
CA VAL A 336 -1.44 3.75 -7.19
C VAL A 336 -0.42 3.61 -6.06
N CYS A 337 0.73 4.26 -6.22
CA CYS A 337 1.77 4.32 -5.20
C CYS A 337 1.58 5.59 -4.37
N LEU A 338 1.44 5.45 -3.05
CA LEU A 338 1.14 6.56 -2.14
C LEU A 338 1.87 6.44 -0.81
N SER A 339 1.89 7.52 -0.04
CA SER A 339 2.37 7.54 1.35
C SER A 339 1.49 8.46 2.17
N GLU A 340 1.39 8.22 3.48
CA GLU A 340 0.49 8.93 4.38
C GLU A 340 0.74 10.45 4.46
N PHE A 341 2.00 10.87 4.28
CA PHE A 341 2.42 12.26 4.09
C PHE A 341 3.84 12.32 3.52
N GLY A 342 4.30 13.51 3.14
CA GLY A 342 5.67 13.75 2.70
C GLY A 342 6.62 14.17 3.83
N ARG A 343 7.85 14.52 3.46
CA ARG A 343 8.87 15.03 4.40
C ARG A 343 9.07 16.53 4.30
N ARG A 344 9.77 17.09 5.29
CA ARG A 344 10.19 18.49 5.22
C ARG A 344 11.16 18.72 4.06
N VAL A 345 11.14 19.95 3.57
CA VAL A 345 12.09 20.42 2.56
C VAL A 345 13.51 20.43 3.13
N ALA A 346 13.72 21.06 4.29
CA ALA A 346 15.04 21.18 4.89
C ALA A 346 15.55 19.87 5.51
N GLU A 347 16.81 19.52 5.20
CA GLU A 347 17.52 18.41 5.84
C GLU A 347 17.88 18.71 7.30
N ASN A 348 18.02 17.66 8.09
CA ASN A 348 18.51 17.72 9.47
C ASN A 348 20.03 17.41 9.54
N ALA A 349 20.64 17.58 10.71
CA ALA A 349 22.07 17.34 10.91
C ALA A 349 22.53 15.89 10.65
N ASN A 350 21.63 14.91 10.64
CA ASN A 350 21.92 13.47 10.55
C ASN A 350 21.57 12.89 9.18
N TRP A 351 21.74 13.67 8.11
CA TRP A 351 21.44 13.23 6.74
C TRP A 351 20.00 12.71 6.58
N GLY A 352 19.07 13.22 7.38
CA GLY A 352 17.68 12.79 7.38
C GLY A 352 16.70 13.95 7.27
N LEU A 353 15.41 13.61 7.25
CA LEU A 353 14.34 14.60 7.13
C LEU A 353 13.40 14.56 8.35
N PRO A 354 13.13 15.71 9.00
CA PRO A 354 12.10 15.75 10.04
C PRO A 354 10.68 15.60 9.46
N ARG A 355 9.72 15.14 10.28
CA ARG A 355 8.26 15.24 10.01
C ARG A 355 7.81 16.72 9.88
N LEU A 356 6.85 17.11 9.05
CA LEU A 356 6.43 18.53 8.89
C LEU A 356 6.20 19.29 10.24
N ARG A 357 6.76 20.51 10.37
CA ARG A 357 6.52 21.45 11.51
C ARG A 357 5.57 22.55 11.04
N HIS A 358 4.74 23.02 11.97
CA HIS A 358 3.67 23.99 11.73
C HIS A 358 4.18 25.45 11.58
N ARG A 359 5.44 25.70 11.20
CA ARG A 359 6.03 27.05 11.28
C ARG A 359 6.41 27.72 9.96
N ASP A 360 6.33 27.05 8.81
CA ASP A 360 6.76 27.65 7.54
C ASP A 360 5.61 28.11 6.63
N ALA A 361 4.34 27.92 7.03
CA ALA A 361 3.18 28.51 6.36
C ALA A 361 2.98 30.02 6.66
N ALA A 362 3.87 30.64 7.42
CA ALA A 362 3.77 32.04 7.84
C ALA A 362 4.73 32.99 7.10
N ALA A 363 5.58 32.51 6.20
CA ALA A 363 6.43 33.34 5.34
C ALA A 363 5.88 33.41 3.90
N GLY A 364 4.60 33.77 3.77
CA GLY A 364 3.95 33.83 2.45
C GLY A 364 2.60 34.56 2.42
N ARG A 365 2.25 35.33 3.45
CA ARG A 365 1.06 36.20 3.41
C ARG A 365 1.45 37.63 3.02
N ARG A 366 2.01 37.81 1.83
CA ARG A 366 1.71 39.03 1.08
C ARG A 366 0.42 38.73 0.32
N ARG A 367 -0.70 39.26 0.83
CA ARG A 367 -1.99 39.21 0.15
C ARG A 367 -1.88 39.99 -1.17
N THR A 368 -1.52 39.33 -2.27
CA THR A 368 -1.87 39.81 -3.60
C THR A 368 -3.32 39.41 -3.86
N ARG A 369 -4.22 40.30 -3.45
CA ARG A 369 -5.63 40.24 -3.83
C ARG A 369 -5.70 40.55 -5.34
N TRP A 370 -5.78 39.52 -6.16
CA TRP A 370 -6.17 39.66 -7.57
C TRP A 370 -7.66 39.99 -7.62
N LEU A 371 -7.97 41.28 -7.78
CA LEU A 371 -9.26 41.74 -8.28
C LEU A 371 -9.07 42.16 -9.73
N PRO A 372 -9.98 41.80 -10.66
CA PRO A 372 -9.92 42.30 -12.02
C PRO A 372 -10.21 43.81 -12.01
N ARG A 373 -9.31 44.60 -12.61
CA ARG A 373 -9.54 46.04 -12.84
C ARG A 373 -10.44 46.23 -14.07
N PRO A 374 -11.51 47.04 -14.00
CA PRO A 374 -12.06 47.70 -15.18
C PRO A 374 -11.26 48.97 -15.52
N LEU A 375 -11.36 49.39 -16.78
CA LEU A 375 -10.65 50.50 -17.41
C LEU A 375 -11.18 51.90 -17.00
N ALA A 376 -10.24 52.86 -17.04
CA ALA A 376 -10.34 54.30 -17.34
C ALA A 376 -10.66 55.35 -16.23
N GLY A 377 -9.87 56.45 -16.27
CA GLY A 377 -10.20 57.79 -15.72
C GLY A 377 -9.12 58.47 -14.85
N PRO A 378 -8.58 59.66 -15.19
CA PRO A 378 -7.49 60.32 -14.45
C PRO A 378 -7.97 61.25 -13.31
N ASP A 379 -6.99 61.72 -12.52
CA ASP A 379 -7.02 62.69 -11.41
C ASP A 379 -7.16 62.14 -9.98
N GLN A 380 -6.04 62.14 -9.23
CA GLN A 380 -5.75 63.11 -8.16
C GLN A 380 -4.47 62.73 -7.38
N GLN A 381 -3.69 63.76 -7.01
CA GLN A 381 -2.39 63.74 -6.34
C GLN A 381 -2.44 63.37 -4.83
N PRO A 382 -1.28 63.07 -4.19
CA PRO A 382 -1.22 62.40 -2.89
C PRO A 382 -1.08 63.38 -1.69
N ARG A 383 -1.57 62.98 -0.51
CA ARG A 383 -1.24 63.64 0.77
C ARG A 383 -0.30 62.78 1.62
N GLN A 384 0.68 63.44 2.23
CA GLN A 384 1.80 62.88 2.99
C GLN A 384 1.51 62.72 4.50
N ARG A 385 2.07 61.63 5.09
CA ARG A 385 2.77 61.47 6.41
C ARG A 385 2.02 61.87 7.72
N PRO A 386 2.44 61.42 8.94
CA PRO A 386 3.81 61.06 9.37
C PRO A 386 4.00 59.86 10.34
N ALA A 387 5.28 59.71 10.71
CA ALA A 387 5.92 58.67 11.50
C ALA A 387 5.67 58.76 13.02
N GLY A 388 5.85 57.64 13.71
CA GLY A 388 5.89 57.54 15.18
C GLY A 388 6.75 56.35 15.62
N ASP A 389 7.76 56.66 16.40
CA ASP A 389 8.81 55.80 16.98
C ASP A 389 8.33 55.09 18.26
N HIS A 390 9.06 54.04 18.72
CA HIS A 390 9.27 53.63 20.13
C HIS A 390 9.47 52.12 20.38
N ARG A 391 10.76 51.76 20.48
CA ARG A 391 11.49 51.02 21.55
C ARG A 391 10.82 49.90 22.36
N LEU A 392 11.54 48.77 22.36
CA LEU A 392 11.46 47.58 23.24
C LEU A 392 11.99 47.84 24.67
N PRO A 393 11.57 47.05 25.68
CA PRO A 393 12.33 46.88 26.92
C PRO A 393 12.98 45.48 27.04
N GLN A 394 14.25 45.47 27.46
CA GLN A 394 14.97 44.31 28.02
C GLN A 394 14.85 44.28 29.55
N ARG A 395 14.97 43.09 30.16
CA ARG A 395 15.34 42.88 31.57
C ARG A 395 15.96 41.47 31.78
N PRO A 396 16.68 41.20 32.89
CA PRO A 396 18.09 40.78 32.86
C PRO A 396 18.37 39.39 33.45
N GLY A 397 19.63 38.95 33.35
CA GLY A 397 20.11 37.63 33.77
C GLY A 397 20.66 37.48 35.21
N ARG A 398 20.93 36.23 35.56
CA ARG A 398 21.84 35.67 36.60
C ARG A 398 22.32 34.32 36.00
N GLY A 399 23.61 34.01 35.77
CA GLY A 399 24.69 33.78 36.75
C GLY A 399 24.32 32.59 37.64
N GLY A 400 24.96 31.41 37.67
CA GLY A 400 26.19 30.84 37.11
C GLY A 400 26.63 29.75 38.09
N GLU A 401 26.92 28.53 37.65
CA GLU A 401 27.76 27.53 38.36
C GLU A 401 27.91 26.25 37.50
N SER A 402 29.10 25.63 37.55
CA SER A 402 29.50 24.37 36.89
C SER A 402 30.36 23.55 37.88
N PRO A 403 30.93 22.39 37.51
CA PRO A 403 30.33 21.07 37.62
C PRO A 403 31.08 20.16 38.62
N VAL A 404 30.45 19.09 39.10
CA VAL A 404 31.12 18.05 39.92
C VAL A 404 31.18 16.73 39.15
N ARG A 405 32.41 16.23 38.98
CA ARG A 405 32.77 14.86 38.60
C ARG A 405 32.65 13.93 39.81
N HIS A 406 32.26 12.67 39.59
CA HIS A 406 32.88 11.53 40.30
C HIS A 406 32.73 10.24 39.48
N GLU A 407 33.85 9.52 39.36
CA GLU A 407 34.02 8.18 38.78
C GLU A 407 34.17 7.11 39.89
N HIS A 408 34.10 5.85 39.44
CA HIS A 408 34.31 4.54 40.10
C HIS A 408 33.05 3.91 40.71
N GLY A 409 32.68 2.65 40.46
CA GLY A 409 33.32 1.53 39.76
C GLY A 409 32.74 0.21 40.33
N ARG A 410 32.95 -0.91 39.60
CA ARG A 410 32.50 -2.32 39.85
C ARG A 410 31.12 -2.62 39.23
N GLY A 411 30.92 -3.58 38.32
CA GLY A 411 31.72 -4.74 37.89
C GLY A 411 30.90 -6.01 38.15
N LEU A 412 30.15 -6.51 37.16
CA LEU A 412 29.57 -7.87 37.16
C LEU A 412 29.47 -8.42 35.70
N PRO A 413 29.73 -9.72 35.47
CA PRO A 413 30.03 -10.25 34.14
C PRO A 413 28.85 -10.92 33.43
N ARG A 414 28.95 -10.97 32.09
CA ARG A 414 28.12 -11.74 31.16
C ARG A 414 28.32 -13.24 31.36
N LEU A 415 27.22 -14.00 31.37
CA LEU A 415 27.22 -15.46 31.23
C LEU A 415 26.76 -15.85 29.83
N HIS A 416 27.70 -16.35 29.03
CA HIS A 416 27.46 -17.23 27.89
C HIS A 416 27.39 -18.67 28.41
N ALA A 417 26.44 -19.46 27.91
CA ALA A 417 26.41 -20.91 28.11
C ALA A 417 26.53 -21.61 26.75
N GLU A 418 27.71 -22.18 26.49
CA GLU A 418 27.87 -23.38 25.67
C GLU A 418 27.93 -24.60 26.62
N PRO A 419 27.65 -25.81 26.11
CA PRO A 419 28.34 -27.01 26.59
C PRO A 419 29.09 -27.72 25.45
N ARG A 420 30.39 -27.99 25.69
CA ARG A 420 31.18 -29.11 25.13
C ARG A 420 31.51 -30.04 26.33
N ARG A 421 31.73 -31.36 26.26
CA ARG A 421 32.44 -32.28 25.33
C ARG A 421 31.82 -33.69 25.51
N GLY A 422 31.85 -34.60 24.53
CA GLY A 422 32.96 -35.51 24.17
C GLY A 422 32.78 -36.84 24.91
N ASP A 423 32.63 -37.99 24.25
CA ASP A 423 33.72 -38.74 23.62
C ASP A 423 33.22 -39.73 22.54
N GLY A 424 34.11 -40.05 21.58
CA GLY A 424 33.99 -41.23 20.71
C GLY A 424 34.27 -40.99 19.21
N ARG A 425 35.55 -41.07 18.80
CA ARG A 425 36.02 -41.34 17.42
C ARG A 425 36.60 -42.77 17.37
N PRO A 426 37.03 -43.33 16.22
CA PRO A 426 36.89 -42.97 14.79
C PRO A 426 36.32 -44.17 13.95
N VAL A 427 36.07 -44.10 12.63
CA VAL A 427 36.99 -44.39 11.51
C VAL A 427 36.16 -44.38 10.21
N GLY A 428 36.72 -43.88 9.09
CA GLY A 428 36.20 -44.18 7.74
C GLY A 428 36.36 -43.05 6.73
N ALA A 429 37.50 -43.04 6.02
CA ALA A 429 37.87 -42.09 4.99
C ALA A 429 37.38 -42.50 3.58
N SER A 430 37.60 -41.60 2.62
CA SER A 430 37.60 -41.77 1.15
C SER A 430 36.24 -41.54 0.46
N GLN A 431 36.11 -40.87 -0.69
CA GLN A 431 37.07 -40.31 -1.66
C GLN A 431 36.32 -39.35 -2.62
N GLN A 432 37.05 -38.36 -3.15
CA GLN A 432 36.71 -37.56 -4.34
C GLN A 432 36.69 -38.42 -5.62
N LEU A 433 35.96 -37.98 -6.65
CA LEU A 433 36.21 -38.08 -8.12
C LEU A 433 34.99 -37.45 -8.83
N SER A 434 35.03 -36.23 -9.39
CA SER A 434 35.57 -35.84 -10.71
C SER A 434 35.31 -36.86 -11.82
N THR A 435 34.46 -36.52 -12.79
CA THR A 435 34.73 -36.60 -14.25
C THR A 435 33.52 -36.14 -15.08
N ALA A 436 33.78 -35.20 -15.98
CA ALA A 436 33.11 -35.08 -17.30
C ALA A 436 34.14 -35.56 -18.35
N PRO A 437 33.72 -36.11 -19.51
CA PRO A 437 33.42 -35.34 -20.73
C PRO A 437 32.22 -36.00 -21.49
N GLY A 438 31.65 -35.57 -22.62
CA GLY A 438 31.86 -34.53 -23.64
C GLY A 438 31.04 -34.92 -24.90
N GLN A 439 30.70 -33.91 -25.72
CA GLN A 439 30.35 -33.96 -27.16
C GLN A 439 28.89 -34.17 -27.67
N ARG A 440 28.35 -33.05 -28.20
CA ARG A 440 27.81 -32.78 -29.55
C ARG A 440 26.94 -33.84 -30.26
N LEU A 441 25.74 -33.42 -30.68
CA LEU A 441 25.25 -33.57 -32.06
C LEU A 441 24.20 -32.50 -32.39
N SER A 442 24.45 -31.75 -33.46
CA SER A 442 23.56 -30.79 -34.11
C SER A 442 22.38 -31.49 -34.77
N THR A 443 21.18 -30.91 -34.70
CA THR A 443 20.25 -30.98 -35.83
C THR A 443 19.42 -29.70 -35.92
N ALA A 444 19.62 -28.97 -37.02
CA ALA A 444 18.78 -27.86 -37.43
C ALA A 444 17.65 -28.38 -38.31
N LEU A 445 16.42 -27.90 -38.10
CA LEU A 445 15.39 -27.87 -39.14
C LEU A 445 14.45 -26.69 -38.92
N ARG A 446 14.45 -25.78 -39.88
CA ARG A 446 13.51 -24.67 -40.09
C ARG A 446 12.77 -24.94 -41.43
N PRO A 447 11.71 -24.19 -41.78
CA PRO A 447 10.36 -24.70 -41.96
C PRO A 447 9.96 -24.94 -43.42
N ARG A 448 8.92 -25.74 -43.64
CA ARG A 448 8.25 -25.87 -44.95
C ARG A 448 7.13 -24.84 -45.10
N LEU A 449 7.32 -23.96 -46.08
CA LEU A 449 6.28 -23.20 -46.78
C LEU A 449 5.48 -24.14 -47.69
N GLY A 450 4.16 -24.00 -47.69
CA GLY A 450 3.25 -24.61 -48.67
C GLY A 450 2.11 -23.65 -48.95
N ALA A 451 2.07 -23.12 -50.16
CA ALA A 451 1.08 -22.17 -50.66
C ALA A 451 -0.14 -22.91 -51.27
N ALA A 452 -1.35 -22.36 -51.10
CA ALA A 452 -2.50 -22.64 -51.97
C ALA A 452 -3.54 -21.49 -51.95
N ARG A 453 -3.46 -20.67 -53.01
CA ARG A 453 -4.53 -20.12 -53.89
C ARG A 453 -5.97 -19.84 -53.37
N SER A 454 -6.31 -18.54 -53.35
CA SER A 454 -7.41 -17.82 -54.05
C SER A 454 -8.85 -18.38 -54.14
N SER A 455 -9.83 -17.62 -53.62
CA SER A 455 -10.88 -16.91 -54.39
C SER A 455 -11.78 -16.00 -53.53
N PRO A 456 -12.43 -14.95 -54.09
CA PRO A 456 -13.09 -13.87 -53.35
C PRO A 456 -14.63 -13.98 -53.32
N GLY A 457 -15.28 -13.49 -52.27
CA GLY A 457 -16.75 -13.46 -52.22
C GLY A 457 -17.40 -12.82 -51.00
N SER A 458 -17.77 -11.55 -51.14
CA SER A 458 -19.00 -10.90 -50.65
C SER A 458 -19.27 -10.63 -49.14
N ARG A 459 -19.43 -9.33 -48.87
CA ARG A 459 -20.50 -8.63 -48.11
C ARG A 459 -20.84 -9.09 -46.67
N ARG A 460 -20.67 -8.18 -45.71
CA ARG A 460 -21.73 -7.32 -45.10
C ARG A 460 -21.17 -6.54 -43.89
N ARG A 461 -21.29 -5.22 -43.92
CA ARG A 461 -21.24 -4.33 -42.73
C ARG A 461 -22.68 -4.00 -42.32
N PRO A 462 -23.03 -3.93 -41.02
CA PRO A 462 -24.29 -3.34 -40.60
C PRO A 462 -24.16 -1.82 -40.46
N ALA A 463 -25.09 -1.10 -41.07
CA ALA A 463 -25.27 0.33 -40.97
C ALA A 463 -26.07 0.70 -39.70
N TRP A 464 -25.67 1.80 -39.06
CA TRP A 464 -26.43 2.51 -38.03
C TRP A 464 -27.62 3.28 -38.65
N PRO A 465 -28.79 3.37 -37.99
CA PRO A 465 -29.92 4.14 -38.49
C PRO A 465 -29.81 5.62 -38.11
N GLY A 466 -29.94 6.50 -39.12
CA GLY A 466 -30.08 7.93 -38.95
C GLY A 466 -31.47 8.34 -38.43
N ARG A 467 -31.51 9.42 -37.64
CA ARG A 467 -32.73 10.17 -37.33
C ARG A 467 -32.74 11.52 -38.07
N ARG A 468 -33.93 11.82 -38.57
CA ARG A 468 -34.32 12.89 -39.49
C ARG A 468 -34.22 14.29 -38.84
N ARG A 469 -33.84 15.27 -39.67
CA ARG A 469 -34.19 16.69 -39.49
C ARG A 469 -35.57 16.97 -40.06
N SER A 470 -36.30 17.90 -39.44
CA SER A 470 -37.23 18.84 -40.11
C SER A 470 -37.39 20.11 -39.26
N PRO A 471 -37.79 21.26 -39.87
CA PRO A 471 -37.34 22.59 -39.46
C PRO A 471 -38.46 23.54 -38.98
N ALA A 472 -38.03 24.77 -38.68
CA ALA A 472 -38.75 26.06 -38.72
C ALA A 472 -39.36 26.60 -37.41
N GLY A 473 -39.02 27.86 -37.11
CA GLY A 473 -39.66 28.66 -36.06
C GLY A 473 -38.98 30.00 -35.72
N ARG A 474 -38.94 30.92 -36.70
CA ARG A 474 -38.70 32.39 -36.64
C ARG A 474 -37.37 32.94 -36.16
#